data_AF-A0A2A5AB81-F1
#
_entry.id   AF-A0A2A5AB81-F1
#
_cell.length_a   1.000
_cell.length_b   1.000
_cell.length_c   1.000
_cell.angle_alpha   90.00
_cell.angle_beta   90.00
_cell.angle_gamma   90.00
#
_symmetry.space_group_name_H-M   'P 1'
#
loop_
_entity.id
_entity.type
_entity.pdbx_description
1 polymer ?
#
loop_
_entity_poly.entity_id
_entity_poly.type
_entity_poly.pdbx_seq_one_letter_code
_entity_poly.pdbx_strand_id
1 'polypeptide(L)'
;MKNKIGDVSSTYINSLIVAGESLGVDRGFILRENNLSEQGLNDPDCRLSLVALMKVGQSIIHSVQEPALGLIAGSQSVLTALGYPGLLAMNA
;
A
#
# COMPACT_ATOMS: atom_id res chain seq x y z
N MET A 1 9.82 12.32 -13.91
CA MET A 1 9.43 10.90 -14.05
C MET A 1 8.16 10.82 -14.89
N LYS A 2 8.05 9.92 -15.86
CA LYS A 2 6.88 9.83 -16.76
C LYS A 2 5.90 8.81 -16.18
N ASN A 3 4.91 9.27 -15.41
CA ASN A 3 3.84 8.41 -14.87
C ASN A 3 3.12 7.75 -16.05
N LYS A 4 3.06 6.43 -16.06
CA LYS A 4 2.29 5.67 -17.04
C LYS A 4 0.88 5.47 -16.51
N ILE A 5 -0.09 5.36 -17.42
CA ILE A 5 -1.42 4.88 -17.05
C ILE A 5 -1.26 3.49 -16.43
N GLY A 6 -1.79 3.32 -15.22
CA GLY A 6 -1.64 2.09 -14.44
C GLY A 6 -0.55 2.15 -13.37
N ASP A 7 0.16 3.27 -13.20
CA ASP A 7 1.03 3.47 -12.03
C ASP A 7 0.20 3.98 -10.83
N VAL A 8 0.55 3.53 -9.63
CA VAL A 8 -0.05 3.90 -8.36
C VAL A 8 1.00 4.49 -7.41
N SER A 9 0.54 5.29 -6.46
CA SER A 9 1.40 5.80 -5.38
C SER A 9 1.90 4.67 -4.48
N SER A 10 3.15 4.79 -4.00
CA SER A 10 3.70 3.96 -2.92
C SER A 10 2.82 3.93 -1.67
N THR A 11 2.07 5.02 -1.41
CA THR A 11 1.08 5.10 -0.32
C THR A 11 0.10 3.93 -0.32
N TYR A 12 -0.46 3.56 -1.48
CA TYR A 12 -1.45 2.49 -1.56
C TYR A 12 -0.85 1.13 -1.24
N ILE A 13 0.39 0.88 -1.67
CA ILE A 13 1.11 -0.34 -1.31
C ILE A 13 1.38 -0.35 0.20
N ASN A 14 1.81 0.78 0.76
CA ASN A 14 2.06 0.88 2.20
C ASN A 14 0.78 0.66 3.02
N SER A 15 -0.37 1.16 2.58
CA SER A 15 -1.67 0.88 3.22
C SER A 15 -2.01 -0.61 3.26
N LEU A 16 -1.73 -1.35 2.18
CA LEU A 16 -1.93 -2.81 2.17
C LEU A 16 -0.96 -3.52 3.11
N ILE A 17 0.30 -3.07 3.18
CA ILE A 17 1.30 -3.64 4.08
C ILE A 17 0.89 -3.43 5.53
N VAL A 18 0.49 -2.22 5.92
CA VAL A 18 0.01 -1.92 7.28
C VAL A 18 -1.20 -2.77 7.65
N ALA A 19 -2.14 -2.97 6.72
CA ALA A 19 -3.26 -3.88 6.93
C ALA A 19 -2.79 -5.34 7.12
N GLY A 20 -1.83 -5.81 6.33
CA GLY A 20 -1.21 -7.12 6.52
C GLY A 20 -0.49 -7.27 7.86
N GLU A 21 0.25 -6.25 8.29
CA GLU A 21 0.92 -6.21 9.61
C GLU A 21 -0.11 -6.30 10.74
N SER A 22 -1.26 -5.63 10.61
CA SER A 22 -2.36 -5.73 11.59
C SER A 22 -2.99 -7.13 11.68
N LEU A 23 -2.82 -7.95 10.63
CA LEU A 23 -3.25 -9.35 10.57
C LEU A 23 -2.12 -10.33 10.96
N GLY A 24 -0.96 -9.81 11.38
CA GLY A 24 0.17 -10.61 11.86
C GLY A 24 1.18 -11.01 10.79
N VAL A 25 1.12 -10.45 9.58
CA VAL A 25 2.12 -10.71 8.54
C VAL A 25 3.36 -9.87 8.78
N ASP A 26 4.53 -10.51 8.75
CA ASP A 26 5.81 -9.80 8.83
C ASP A 26 6.02 -8.90 7.60
N ARG A 27 6.32 -7.62 7.84
CA ARG A 27 6.63 -6.65 6.79
C ARG A 27 7.83 -7.07 5.95
N GLY A 28 8.90 -7.56 6.59
CA GLY A 28 10.10 -8.03 5.90
C GLY A 28 9.82 -9.20 4.96
N PHE A 29 8.87 -10.05 5.30
CA PHE A 29 8.34 -11.11 4.44
C PHE A 29 7.60 -10.51 3.24
N ILE A 30 6.65 -9.59 3.43
CA ILE A 30 5.89 -8.96 2.34
C ILE A 30 6.82 -8.27 1.33
N LEU A 31 7.82 -7.53 1.83
CA LEU A 31 8.77 -6.80 0.98
C LEU A 31 9.62 -7.76 0.14
N ARG A 32 10.15 -8.83 0.76
CA ARG A 32 10.96 -9.83 0.06
C ARG A 32 10.15 -10.59 -0.99
N GLU A 33 8.95 -11.04 -0.64
CA GLU A 33 8.06 -11.80 -1.53
C GLU A 33 7.69 -10.98 -2.78
N ASN A 34 7.57 -9.66 -2.63
CA ASN A 34 7.15 -8.75 -3.70
C ASN A 34 8.31 -7.96 -4.35
N ASN A 35 9.56 -8.25 -4.01
CA ASN A 35 10.75 -7.53 -4.50
C ASN A 35 10.66 -6.01 -4.30
N LEU A 36 10.17 -5.58 -3.13
CA LEU A 36 10.02 -4.17 -2.76
C LEU A 36 11.15 -3.72 -1.84
N SER A 37 11.51 -2.43 -1.93
CA SER A 37 12.46 -1.80 -1.02
C SER A 37 11.74 -0.83 -0.09
N GLU A 38 12.16 -0.79 1.18
CA GLU A 38 11.68 0.22 2.13
C GLU A 38 11.95 1.63 1.65
N GLN A 39 13.14 1.86 1.09
CA GLN A 39 13.52 3.17 0.58
C GLN A 39 12.57 3.65 -0.52
N GLY A 40 12.14 2.76 -1.42
CA GLY A 40 11.17 3.11 -2.46
C GLY A 40 9.77 3.36 -1.89
N LEU A 41 9.35 2.62 -0.88
CA LEU A 41 8.02 2.84 -0.26
C LEU A 41 7.94 4.13 0.55
N ASN A 42 9.06 4.60 1.11
CA ASN A 42 9.15 5.86 1.83
C ASN A 42 9.35 7.09 0.93
N ASP A 43 9.59 6.88 -0.38
CA ASP A 43 9.68 7.96 -1.35
C ASP A 43 8.26 8.38 -1.83
N PRO A 44 7.81 9.62 -1.55
CA PRO A 44 6.49 10.13 -1.97
C PRO A 44 6.32 10.21 -3.49
N ASP A 45 7.42 10.33 -4.22
CA ASP A 45 7.43 10.36 -5.69
C ASP A 45 7.52 8.97 -6.29
N CYS A 46 7.77 7.93 -5.49
CA CYS A 46 7.80 6.56 -5.99
C CYS A 46 6.44 6.18 -6.59
N ARG A 47 6.52 5.61 -7.80
CA ARG A 47 5.37 5.10 -8.53
C ARG A 47 5.62 3.64 -8.86
N LEU A 48 4.63 2.82 -8.52
CA LEU A 48 4.67 1.38 -8.70
C LEU A 48 3.55 0.97 -9.64
N SER A 49 3.76 -0.09 -10.43
CA SER A 49 2.67 -0.58 -11.30
C SER A 49 1.48 -1.06 -10.47
N LEU A 50 0.27 -0.93 -11.00
CA LEU A 50 -0.94 -1.55 -10.44
C LEU A 50 -0.75 -3.07 -10.24
N VAL A 51 0.01 -3.72 -11.12
CA VAL A 51 0.37 -5.14 -10.96
C VAL A 51 1.13 -5.40 -9.67
N ALA A 52 2.01 -4.48 -9.24
CA ALA A 52 2.72 -4.60 -7.96
C ALA A 52 1.74 -4.49 -6.78
N LEU A 53 0.80 -3.55 -6.82
CA LEU A 53 -0.26 -3.43 -5.82
C LEU A 53 -1.08 -4.74 -5.73
N MET A 54 -1.48 -5.30 -6.88
CA MET A 54 -2.24 -6.54 -6.94
C MET A 54 -1.46 -7.74 -6.38
N LYS A 55 -0.16 -7.86 -6.70
CA LYS A 55 0.70 -8.93 -6.19
C LYS A 55 0.89 -8.85 -4.68
N VAL A 56 1.10 -7.64 -4.15
CA VAL A 56 1.19 -7.42 -2.69
C VAL A 56 -0.10 -7.84 -2.02
N GLY A 57 -1.24 -7.35 -2.50
CA GLY A 57 -2.55 -7.74 -1.96
C GLY A 57 -2.76 -9.25 -2.00
N GLN A 58 -2.50 -9.89 -3.14
CA GLN A 58 -2.60 -11.34 -3.29
C GLN A 58 -1.70 -12.09 -2.29
N SER A 59 -0.43 -11.69 -2.15
CA SER A 59 0.52 -12.35 -1.24
C SER A 59 0.05 -12.30 0.22
N ILE A 60 -0.50 -11.15 0.65
CA ILE A 60 -1.03 -10.97 2.00
C ILE A 60 -2.30 -11.81 2.16
N ILE A 61 -3.29 -11.67 1.27
CA ILE A 61 -4.55 -12.43 1.31
C ILE A 61 -4.28 -13.93 1.42
N HIS A 62 -3.31 -14.45 0.66
CA HIS A 62 -2.96 -15.88 0.70
C HIS A 62 -2.26 -16.28 2.02
N SER A 63 -1.43 -15.40 2.59
CA SER A 63 -0.72 -15.70 3.85
C SER A 63 -1.63 -15.76 5.08
N VAL A 64 -2.72 -14.97 5.11
CA VAL A 64 -3.64 -14.87 6.26
C VAL A 64 -5.07 -15.36 5.98
N GLN A 65 -5.35 -15.78 4.74
CA GLN A 65 -6.68 -16.22 4.29
C GLN A 65 -7.78 -15.16 4.50
N GLU A 66 -7.43 -13.87 4.36
CA GLU A 66 -8.34 -12.75 4.58
C GLU A 66 -8.62 -11.99 3.27
N PRO A 67 -9.71 -12.32 2.54
CA PRO A 67 -10.04 -11.67 1.27
C PRO A 67 -10.52 -10.21 1.42
N ALA A 68 -10.93 -9.78 2.62
CA ALA A 68 -11.38 -8.43 2.89
C ALA A 68 -10.22 -7.44 3.17
N LEU A 69 -8.97 -7.80 2.86
CA LEU A 69 -7.78 -6.97 3.08
C LEU A 69 -7.96 -5.52 2.62
N GLY A 70 -8.58 -5.29 1.46
CA GLY A 70 -8.82 -3.93 0.96
C GLY A 70 -9.76 -3.11 1.84
N LEU A 71 -10.75 -3.74 2.48
CA LEU A 71 -11.66 -3.08 3.43
C LEU A 71 -10.94 -2.77 4.75
N ILE A 72 -10.06 -3.65 5.19
CA ILE A 72 -9.23 -3.46 6.38
C ILE A 72 -8.25 -2.30 6.16
N ALA A 73 -7.57 -2.26 5.01
CA ALA A 73 -6.73 -1.14 4.63
C ALA A 73 -7.53 0.17 4.57
N GLY A 74 -8.74 0.13 4.03
CA GLY A 74 -9.66 1.28 3.99
C GLY A 74 -10.05 1.79 5.37
N SER A 75 -10.37 0.90 6.32
CA SER A 75 -10.76 1.29 7.68
C SER A 75 -9.60 1.84 8.51
N GLN A 76 -8.36 1.48 8.16
CA GLN A 76 -7.12 1.97 8.78
C GLN A 76 -6.56 3.22 8.08
N SER A 77 -7.17 3.65 6.97
CA SER A 77 -6.67 4.80 6.21
C SER A 77 -6.90 6.11 6.97
N VAL A 78 -5.83 6.91 7.09
CA VAL A 78 -5.89 8.27 7.65
C VAL A 78 -5.78 9.30 6.54
N LEU A 79 -6.57 10.36 6.60
CA LEU A 79 -6.58 11.42 5.58
C LEU A 79 -5.19 12.05 5.39
N THR A 80 -4.40 12.16 6.46
CA THR A 80 -3.02 12.66 6.41
C THR A 80 -2.09 11.82 5.54
N ALA A 81 -2.38 10.53 5.33
CA ALA A 81 -1.60 9.65 4.47
C ALA A 81 -1.86 9.90 2.97
N LEU A 82 -2.94 10.61 2.61
CA LEU A 82 -3.30 10.90 1.22
C LEU A 82 -2.60 12.15 0.65
N GLY A 83 -1.66 12.73 1.38
CA GLY A 83 -0.93 13.93 0.97
C GLY A 83 -1.82 15.18 0.92
N TYR A 84 -1.51 16.12 0.02
CA TYR A 84 -2.23 17.39 -0.10
C TYR A 84 -3.76 17.25 -0.28
N PRO A 85 -4.28 16.34 -1.12
CA PRO A 85 -5.73 16.13 -1.21
C PRO A 85 -6.36 15.77 0.12
N GLY A 86 -5.71 14.91 0.90
CA GLY A 86 -6.19 14.53 2.22
C GLY A 86 -6.17 15.68 3.24
N LEU A 87 -5.10 16.46 3.25
CA LEU A 87 -5.00 17.67 4.08
C LEU A 87 -6.07 18.70 3.72
N LEU A 88 -6.36 18.89 2.44
CA LEU A 88 -7.43 19.79 1.99
C LEU A 88 -8.80 19.25 2.41
N ALA A 89 -9.05 17.95 2.28
CA ALA A 89 -10.31 17.32 2.71
C ALA A 89 -10.54 17.43 4.23
N MET A 90 -9.49 17.45 5.05
CA MET A 90 -9.60 17.67 6.50
C MET A 90 -9.99 19.10 6.88
N ASN A 91 -9.74 20.06 6.00
CA ASN A 91 -9.96 21.49 6.23
C ASN A 91 -11.12 22.06 5.40
N ALA A 92 -11.94 21.20 4.77
CA ALA A 92 -13.06 21.56 3.90
C ALA A 92 -14.39 21.70 4.65
#